data_AF-A0A0P7L8T1-F1
#
_entry.id   AF-A0A0P7L8T1-F1
#
_cell.length_a   1.000
_cell.length_b   1.000
_cell.length_c   1.000
_cell.angle_alpha   90.00
_cell.angle_beta   90.00
_cell.angle_gamma   90.00
#
_symmetry.space_group_name_H-M   'P 1'
#
loop_
_entity.id
_entity.type
_entity.pdbx_description
1 polymer ?
#
loop_
_entity_poly.entity_id
_entity_poly.type
_entity_poly.pdbx_seq_one_letter_code
_entity_poly.pdbx_strand_id
1 'polypeptide(L)'
;MALLHPESDLSLSVVAMGAGLLKILSKKSPIMIDDLLASFLKQDPRRTIVNFYSSLEFLYTIGAIEHEHYHITICRYQTQTDIFD
;
A
#
# COMPACT_ATOMS: atom_id res chain seq x y z
N MET A 1 5.81 17.73 15.11
CA MET A 1 6.29 17.18 13.82
C MET A 1 7.59 16.46 14.10
N ALA A 2 7.70 15.18 13.73
CA ALA A 2 8.99 14.51 13.76
C ALA A 2 9.86 15.12 12.65
N LEU A 3 10.89 15.88 13.05
CA LEU A 3 11.95 16.29 12.14
C LEU A 3 12.70 15.02 11.74
N LEU A 4 12.51 14.61 10.48
CA LEU A 4 13.23 13.48 9.92
C LEU A 4 14.68 13.91 9.74
N HIS A 5 15.56 13.44 10.63
CA HIS A 5 16.98 13.63 10.42
C HIS A 5 17.38 12.87 9.15
N PRO A 6 18.30 13.40 8.33
CA PRO A 6 18.73 12.74 7.08
C PRO A 6 19.28 11.33 7.29
N GLU A 7 19.72 11.01 8.50
CA GLU A 7 20.21 9.68 8.90
C GLU A 7 19.10 8.75 9.45
N SER A 8 17.86 9.22 9.57
CA SER A 8 16.76 8.42 10.11
C SER A 8 16.36 7.32 9.13
N ASP A 9 16.32 6.08 9.61
CA ASP A 9 15.80 4.95 8.83
C ASP A 9 14.27 5.09 8.65
N LEU A 10 13.87 5.51 7.45
CA LEU A 10 12.47 5.70 7.07
C LEU A 10 11.80 4.42 6.52
N SER A 11 12.48 3.28 6.53
CA SER A 11 11.97 2.03 5.94
C SER A 11 10.67 1.54 6.60
N LEU A 12 10.45 1.88 7.87
CA LEU A 12 9.23 1.56 8.63
C LEU A 12 8.20 2.70 8.67
N SER A 13 8.42 3.79 7.91
CA SER A 13 7.41 4.84 7.77
C SER A 13 6.20 4.33 6.98
N VAL A 14 5.02 4.82 7.32
CA VAL A 14 3.75 4.48 6.65
C VAL A 14 3.84 4.70 5.13
N VAL A 15 4.51 5.77 4.71
CA VAL A 15 4.69 6.10 3.29
C VAL A 15 5.57 5.06 2.58
N ALA A 16 6.73 4.72 3.15
CA ALA A 16 7.64 3.75 2.54
C ALA A 16 7.04 2.34 2.49
N MET A 17 6.36 1.94 3.56
CA MET A 17 5.65 0.66 3.64
C MET A 17 4.46 0.62 2.69
N GLY A 18 3.69 1.71 2.57
CA GLY A 18 2.61 1.85 1.59
C GLY A 18 3.11 1.71 0.15
N ALA A 19 4.22 2.36 -0.20
CA ALA A 19 4.85 2.18 -1.50
C ALA A 19 5.28 0.71 -1.74
N GLY A 20 5.75 0.03 -0.68
CA GLY A 20 6.05 -1.40 -0.70
C GLY A 20 4.81 -2.26 -1.01
N LEU A 21 3.66 -1.96 -0.39
CA LEU A 21 2.39 -2.65 -0.66
C LEU A 21 1.92 -2.43 -2.10
N LEU A 22 2.00 -1.20 -2.61
CA LEU A 22 1.68 -0.90 -4.01
C LEU A 22 2.56 -1.70 -4.98
N LYS A 23 3.84 -1.92 -4.66
CA LYS A 23 4.74 -2.76 -5.47
C LYS A 23 4.37 -4.25 -5.45
N ILE A 24 3.76 -4.74 -4.37
CA ILE A 24 3.22 -6.11 -4.33
C ILE A 24 1.97 -6.18 -5.22
N LEU A 25 1.04 -5.25 -5.00
CA LEU A 25 -0.22 -5.18 -5.73
C LEU A 25 -0.02 -4.91 -7.24
N SER A 26 1.01 -4.18 -7.64
CA SER A 26 1.30 -3.90 -9.05
C SER A 26 1.66 -5.16 -9.83
N LYS A 27 2.15 -6.20 -9.15
CA LYS A 27 2.52 -7.49 -9.74
C LYS A 27 1.35 -8.46 -9.79
N LYS A 28 0.43 -8.36 -8.83
CA LYS A 28 -0.76 -9.20 -8.71
C LYS A 28 -1.85 -8.34 -8.07
N SER A 29 -2.96 -8.15 -8.77
CA SER A 29 -4.12 -7.42 -8.26
C SER A 29 -5.35 -7.96 -8.98
N PRO A 30 -6.44 -8.35 -8.29
CA PRO A 30 -6.66 -8.29 -6.84
C PRO A 30 -5.82 -9.29 -6.00
N ILE A 31 -5.62 -9.00 -4.71
CA ILE A 31 -4.99 -9.93 -3.73
C ILE A 31 -5.85 -10.04 -2.47
N MET A 32 -6.01 -11.25 -1.93
CA MET A 32 -6.66 -11.49 -0.64
C MET A 32 -5.86 -10.87 0.52
N ILE A 33 -6.54 -10.22 1.46
CA ILE A 33 -5.88 -9.44 2.53
C ILE A 33 -4.87 -10.26 3.35
N ASP A 34 -5.16 -11.53 3.62
CA ASP A 34 -4.27 -12.44 4.37
C ASP A 34 -2.98 -12.75 3.59
N ASP A 35 -3.09 -12.97 2.28
CA ASP A 35 -1.93 -13.19 1.41
C ASP A 35 -1.06 -11.94 1.31
N LEU A 36 -1.70 -10.77 1.29
CA LEU A 36 -1.02 -9.48 1.25
C LEU A 36 -0.29 -9.20 2.56
N LEU A 37 -0.94 -9.46 3.70
CA LEU A 37 -0.34 -9.37 5.04
C LEU A 37 0.85 -10.31 5.18
N ALA A 38 0.68 -11.58 4.81
CA ALA A 38 1.77 -12.56 4.86
C ALA A 38 2.97 -12.12 4.00
N SER A 39 2.71 -11.60 2.80
CA SER A 39 3.75 -11.04 1.92
C SER A 39 4.42 -9.80 2.53
N PHE A 40 3.65 -8.94 3.18
CA PHE A 40 4.14 -7.73 3.84
C PHE A 40 5.08 -8.04 5.01
N LEU A 41 4.71 -8.99 5.88
CA LEU A 41 5.50 -9.39 7.05
C LEU A 41 6.79 -10.13 6.66
N LYS A 42 6.79 -10.87 5.55
CA LYS A 42 7.99 -11.58 5.05
C LYS A 42 9.09 -10.64 4.54
N GLN A 43 8.78 -9.38 4.23
CA GLN A 43 9.76 -8.44 3.67
C GLN A 43 10.73 -7.85 4.71
N ASP A 44 10.30 -7.69 5.96
CA ASP A 44 11.14 -7.17 7.04
C ASP A 44 10.61 -7.67 8.39
N PRO A 45 11.44 -8.33 9.22
CA PRO A 45 11.03 -8.90 10.51
C PRO A 45 10.61 -7.87 11.55
N ARG A 46 10.94 -6.58 11.36
CA ARG A 46 10.54 -5.48 12.25
C ARG A 46 9.09 -5.04 12.01
N ARG A 47 8.47 -5.45 10.90
CA ARG A 47 7.11 -5.07 10.54
C ARG A 47 6.10 -5.78 11.42
N THR A 48 5.07 -5.06 11.82
CA THR A 48 3.94 -5.61 12.59
C THR A 48 2.64 -5.53 11.82
N ILE A 49 1.61 -6.19 12.33
CA ILE A 49 0.25 -6.09 11.82
C ILE A 49 -0.27 -4.64 11.89
N VAL A 50 0.14 -3.87 12.91
CA VAL A 50 -0.23 -2.45 13.02
C VAL A 50 0.37 -1.65 11.86
N ASN A 51 1.65 -1.89 11.53
CA ASN A 51 2.29 -1.24 10.38
C ASN A 51 1.54 -1.54 9.07
N PHE A 52 1.04 -2.76 8.90
CA PHE A 52 0.27 -3.18 7.72
C PHE A 52 -1.02 -2.39 7.58
N TYR A 53 -1.86 -2.39 8.63
CA TYR A 53 -3.16 -1.72 8.56
C TYR A 53 -3.04 -0.20 8.47
N SER A 54 -2.09 0.42 9.17
CA SER A 54 -1.83 1.86 9.01
C SER A 54 -1.36 2.22 7.59
N SER A 55 -0.60 1.34 6.95
CA SER A 55 -0.19 1.54 5.55
C SER A 55 -1.34 1.35 4.58
N LEU A 56 -2.21 0.36 4.79
CA LEU A 56 -3.44 0.20 4.02
C LEU A 56 -4.36 1.41 4.18
N GLU A 57 -4.64 1.83 5.42
CA GLU A 57 -5.47 3.01 5.72
C GLU A 57 -4.96 4.26 5.02
N PHE A 58 -3.64 4.49 5.05
CA PHE A 58 -3.02 5.58 4.30
C PHE A 58 -3.30 5.48 2.80
N LEU A 59 -3.08 4.30 2.20
CA LEU A 59 -3.30 4.08 0.76
C LEU A 59 -4.78 4.23 0.37
N TYR A 60 -5.71 3.79 1.23
CA TYR A 60 -7.15 4.01 1.07
C TYR A 60 -7.48 5.50 1.10
N THR A 61 -6.94 6.21 2.09
CA THR A 61 -7.21 7.63 2.29
C THR A 61 -6.79 8.48 1.09
N ILE A 62 -5.67 8.12 0.44
CA ILE A 62 -5.19 8.82 -0.76
C ILE A 62 -5.80 8.29 -2.06
N GLY A 63 -6.72 7.31 -2.00
CA GLY A 63 -7.37 6.72 -3.17
C GLY A 63 -6.44 5.90 -4.07
N ALA A 64 -5.35 5.35 -3.54
CA ALA A 64 -4.42 4.52 -4.30
C ALA A 64 -4.88 3.06 -4.40
N ILE A 65 -5.69 2.61 -3.45
CA ILE A 65 -6.25 1.26 -3.41
C ILE A 65 -7.73 1.31 -3.04
N GLU A 66 -8.44 0.27 -3.44
CA GLU A 66 -9.82 -0.02 -3.08
C GLU A 66 -9.92 -1.44 -2.50
N HIS A 67 -11.00 -1.75 -1.78
CA HIS A 67 -11.33 -3.13 -1.40
C HIS A 67 -12.69 -3.54 -1.94
N GLU A 68 -12.77 -4.80 -2.32
CA GLU A 68 -14.02 -5.48 -2.55
C GLU A 68 -13.98 -6.80 -1.74
N HIS A 69 -14.91 -6.95 -0.79
CA HIS A 69 -14.88 -8.04 0.19
C HIS A 69 -13.52 -8.13 0.92
N TYR A 70 -12.80 -9.23 0.71
CA TYR A 70 -11.49 -9.51 1.31
C TYR A 70 -10.32 -9.25 0.35
N HIS A 71 -10.59 -8.68 -0.82
CA HIS A 71 -9.59 -8.42 -1.84
C HIS A 71 -9.22 -6.94 -1.90
N ILE A 72 -7.91 -6.67 -1.96
CA ILE A 72 -7.33 -5.34 -2.14
C ILE A 72 -6.92 -5.21 -3.61
N THR A 73 -7.29 -4.08 -4.22
CA THR A 73 -7.05 -3.78 -5.64
C THR A 73 -6.39 -2.40 -5.76
N ILE A 74 -5.46 -2.24 -6.71
CA ILE A 74 -4.96 -0.90 -7.08
C ILE A 74 -6.04 -0.16 -7.85
N CYS A 75 -6.38 1.05 -7.40
CA CYS A 75 -7.21 1.95 -8.19
C CYS A 75 -6.44 2.35 -9.44
N ARG A 76 -6.89 1.89 -10.61
CA ARG A 76 -6.44 2.43 -11.89
C ARG A 76 -7.41 3.53 -12.27
N TYR A 77 -6.94 4.77 -12.32
CA TYR A 77 -7.67 5.79 -13.05
C TYR A 77 -7.84 5.27 -14.47
N GLN A 78 -9.08 4.96 -14.85
CA GLN A 78 -9.40 4.83 -16.26
C GLN A 78 -8.96 6.15 -16.89
N THR A 79 -8.06 6.08 -17.87
CA THR A 79 -7.91 7.19 -18.81
C THR A 79 -9.32 7.47 -19.28
N GLN A 80 -9.88 8.58 -18.82
CA GLN A 80 -11.14 9.08 -19.32
C GLN A 80 -10.89 9.21 -20.81
N THR A 81 -11.44 8.30 -21.62
CA THR A 81 -11.52 8.51 -23.06
C THR A 81 -12.29 9.81 -23.16
N ASP A 82 -11.59 10.87 -23.57
CA ASP A 82 -12.23 12.14 -23.82
C ASP A 82 -13.43 11.84 -24.73
N ILE A 83 -14.59 12.39 -24.39
CA ILE A 83 -15.81 12.28 -25.23
C ILE A 83 -15.58 12.91 -26.63
N PHE A 84 -14.41 13.50 -26.84
CA PHE A 84 -13.96 14.17 -28.04
C PHE A 84 -12.89 13.42 -28.85
N ASP A 85 -12.52 12.19 -28.50
CA ASP A 85 -11.70 11.30 -29.35
C ASP A 85 -12.56 10.39 -30.26
#